data_AF-A0A927Q9L3-F1
#
_entry.id   AF-A0A927Q9L3-F1
#
_cell.length_a   1.000
_cell.length_b   1.000
_cell.length_c   1.000
_cell.angle_alpha   90.00
_cell.angle_beta   90.00
_cell.angle_gamma   90.00
#
_symmetry.space_group_name_H-M   'P 1'
#
loop_
_entity.id
_entity.type
_entity.pdbx_description
1 polymer ?
#
loop_
_entity_poly.entity_id
_entity_poly.type
_entity_poly.pdbx_seq_one_letter_code
_entity_poly.pdbx_strand_id
1 'polypeptide(L)'
;MSARAALLTAALGAGARKPASSTMAELAPPQHASAYSNRRKHCMAGYGDVRTIMAFMRWAVEQDRFPSVEAVQTRFAVCRATAYRWTLALAETYGIDPAIRNHAEKRGRIRAS
;
A
#
# COMPACT_ATOMS: atom_id res chain seq x y z
N MET A 1 -51.96 2.56 -7.17
CA MET A 1 -51.60 1.87 -8.42
C MET A 1 -50.35 2.53 -8.97
N SER A 2 -49.28 1.76 -9.10
CA SER A 2 -47.95 2.19 -9.53
C SER A 2 -47.88 2.25 -11.05
N ALA A 3 -47.29 3.32 -11.60
CA ALA A 3 -46.53 3.28 -12.86
C ALA A 3 -45.73 4.59 -13.02
N ARG A 4 -44.54 4.62 -12.41
CA ARG A 4 -43.44 5.49 -12.84
C ARG A 4 -42.93 4.93 -14.18
N ALA A 5 -43.10 5.69 -15.25
CA ALA A 5 -42.41 5.46 -16.52
C ALA A 5 -41.61 6.73 -16.86
N ALA A 6 -40.35 6.73 -16.46
CA ALA A 6 -39.36 7.71 -16.90
C ALA A 6 -38.72 7.20 -18.19
N LEU A 7 -38.95 7.91 -19.30
CA LEU A 7 -38.20 7.83 -20.55
C LEU A 7 -37.47 9.17 -20.68
N LEU A 8 -36.17 9.23 -20.41
CA LEU A 8 -35.07 9.08 -21.38
C LEU A 8 -35.10 10.11 -22.53
N THR A 9 -34.13 11.02 -22.44
CA THR A 9 -33.11 11.26 -23.49
C THR A 9 -33.25 12.47 -24.41
N ALA A 10 -32.20 13.30 -24.28
CA ALA A 10 -31.52 14.14 -25.27
C ALA A 10 -32.14 15.46 -25.72
N ALA A 11 -31.43 16.54 -25.40
CA ALA A 11 -31.15 17.59 -26.38
C ALA A 11 -29.71 18.08 -26.18
N LEU A 12 -28.88 17.84 -27.20
CA LEU A 12 -27.51 18.31 -27.31
C LEU A 12 -27.46 19.84 -27.30
N GLY A 13 -26.75 20.42 -26.33
CA GLY A 13 -26.30 21.81 -26.38
C GLY A 13 -24.91 21.90 -27.01
N ALA A 14 -24.82 21.74 -28.33
CA ALA A 14 -23.63 22.11 -29.09
C ALA A 14 -23.60 23.64 -29.24
N GLY A 15 -22.89 24.33 -28.35
CA GLY A 15 -22.62 25.76 -28.42
C GLY A 15 -21.12 26.03 -28.50
N ALA A 16 -20.63 26.20 -29.72
CA ALA A 16 -19.26 26.61 -29.99
C ALA A 16 -19.00 28.05 -29.49
N ARG A 17 -17.89 28.27 -28.79
CA ARG A 17 -17.26 29.60 -28.66
C ARG A 17 -15.74 29.46 -28.78
N LYS A 18 -15.17 30.07 -29.82
CA LYS A 18 -13.74 30.22 -30.10
C LYS A 18 -13.31 31.67 -29.75
N PRO A 19 -12.01 32.01 -29.74
CA PRO A 19 -11.20 32.20 -28.54
C PRO A 19 -10.93 33.67 -28.23
N ALA A 20 -10.68 34.01 -26.95
CA ALA A 20 -10.07 35.28 -26.57
C ALA A 20 -8.61 35.02 -26.17
N SER A 21 -7.71 35.48 -27.03
CA SER A 21 -6.29 35.71 -26.77
C SER A 21 -6.13 36.79 -25.69
N SER A 22 -5.36 36.52 -24.63
CA SER A 22 -4.22 37.36 -24.21
C SER A 22 -3.71 36.97 -22.81
N THR A 23 -2.47 36.46 -22.78
CA THR A 23 -1.38 36.74 -21.82
C THR A 23 -1.54 36.39 -20.33
N MET A 24 -0.50 35.71 -19.80
CA MET A 24 -0.26 35.25 -18.42
C MET A 24 -0.65 33.80 -18.10
N ALA A 25 -0.33 32.86 -18.99
CA ALA A 25 -0.42 31.41 -18.72
C ALA A 25 0.96 30.73 -18.82
N GLU A 26 2.02 31.40 -18.36
CA GLU A 26 3.38 30.88 -18.45
C GLU A 26 4.13 31.11 -17.15
N LEU A 27 3.71 30.42 -16.08
CA LEU A 27 4.50 30.17 -14.87
C LEU A 27 3.89 29.00 -14.04
N ALA A 28 3.14 28.09 -14.67
CA ALA A 28 2.74 26.86 -14.01
C ALA A 28 3.89 25.84 -14.14
N PRO A 29 4.46 25.31 -13.05
CA PRO A 29 5.42 24.22 -13.15
C PRO A 29 4.76 23.04 -13.89
N PRO A 30 5.47 22.30 -14.74
CA PRO A 30 4.90 21.16 -15.42
C PRO A 30 4.34 20.24 -14.35
N GLN A 31 3.01 20.12 -14.33
CA GLN A 31 2.36 19.07 -13.59
C GLN A 31 2.91 17.81 -14.23
N HIS A 32 3.91 17.21 -13.59
CA HIS A 32 4.24 15.82 -13.77
C HIS A 32 2.96 15.08 -13.40
N ALA A 33 2.07 14.96 -14.39
CA ALA A 33 1.13 13.88 -14.46
C ALA A 33 2.03 12.65 -14.40
N SER A 34 2.32 12.19 -13.18
CA SER A 34 2.82 10.86 -12.99
C SER A 34 1.75 10.02 -13.64
N ALA A 35 2.01 9.61 -14.87
CA ALA A 35 1.37 8.49 -15.47
C ALA A 35 1.67 7.33 -14.52
N TYR A 36 0.88 7.23 -13.46
CA TYR A 36 0.52 5.96 -12.89
C TYR A 36 -0.16 5.27 -14.05
N SER A 37 0.67 4.65 -14.89
CA SER A 37 0.20 3.71 -15.86
C SER A 37 -0.53 2.71 -15.01
N ASN A 38 -1.86 2.80 -15.04
CA ASN A 38 -2.74 1.76 -14.55
C ASN A 38 -2.59 0.62 -15.57
N ARG A 39 -1.36 0.10 -15.70
CA ARG A 39 -1.10 -1.17 -16.35
C ARG A 39 -1.98 -2.10 -15.57
N ARG A 40 -3.05 -2.56 -16.22
CA ARG A 40 -3.96 -3.56 -15.69
C ARG A 40 -3.08 -4.66 -15.12
N LYS A 41 -2.92 -4.63 -13.79
CA LYS A 41 -2.17 -5.63 -13.06
C LYS A 41 -2.91 -6.91 -13.39
N HIS A 42 -2.28 -7.83 -14.14
CA HIS A 42 -2.85 -9.13 -14.45
C HIS A 42 -3.39 -9.75 -13.15
N CYS A 43 -4.37 -10.65 -13.20
CA CYS A 43 -4.98 -11.24 -11.99
C CYS A 43 -3.97 -11.82 -10.99
N MET A 44 -2.75 -12.16 -11.44
CA MET A 44 -1.64 -12.67 -10.64
C MET A 44 -0.56 -11.63 -10.28
N ALA A 45 -0.67 -10.38 -10.72
CA ALA A 45 0.25 -9.32 -10.34
C ALA A 45 0.07 -8.99 -8.85
N GLY A 46 1.07 -9.34 -8.03
CA GLY A 46 1.01 -9.29 -6.57
C GLY A 46 0.83 -10.66 -5.90
N TYR A 47 0.61 -11.73 -6.67
CA TYR A 47 0.51 -13.09 -6.10
C TYR A 47 1.82 -13.52 -5.40
N GLY A 48 2.98 -13.09 -5.91
CA GLY A 48 4.27 -13.30 -5.24
C GLY A 48 4.30 -12.68 -3.84
N ASP A 49 3.76 -11.47 -3.68
CA ASP A 49 3.68 -10.79 -2.38
C ASP A 49 2.72 -11.52 -1.44
N VAL A 50 1.54 -11.91 -1.94
CA VAL A 50 0.54 -12.67 -1.17
C VAL A 50 1.10 -14.00 -0.69
N ARG A 51 1.72 -14.78 -1.57
CA ARG A 51 2.35 -16.06 -1.22
C ARG A 51 3.43 -15.87 -0.14
N THR A 52 4.21 -14.81 -0.26
CA THR A 52 5.29 -14.52 0.70
C THR A 52 4.72 -14.17 2.07
N ILE A 53 3.67 -13.34 2.12
CA ILE A 53 2.99 -12.98 3.38
C ILE A 53 2.35 -14.23 4.02
N MET A 54 1.70 -15.10 3.24
CA MET A 54 1.14 -16.35 3.75
C MET A 54 2.23 -17.28 4.33
N ALA A 55 3.38 -17.38 3.66
CA ALA A 55 4.52 -18.15 4.15
C ALA A 55 5.08 -17.57 5.44
N PHE A 56 5.16 -16.24 5.56
CA PHE A 56 5.53 -15.56 6.79
C PHE A 56 4.57 -15.87 7.94
N MET A 57 3.26 -15.76 7.72
CA MET A 57 2.27 -16.03 8.76
C MET A 57 2.31 -17.48 9.25
N ARG A 58 2.40 -18.44 8.33
CA ARG A 58 2.55 -19.85 8.67
C ARG A 58 3.80 -20.08 9.52
N TRP A 59 4.95 -19.59 9.06
CA TRP A 59 6.22 -19.75 9.78
C TRP A 59 6.19 -19.09 11.16
N ALA A 60 5.58 -17.91 11.28
CA ALA A 60 5.49 -17.17 12.53
C ALA A 60 4.66 -17.91 13.60
N VAL A 61 3.56 -18.57 13.20
CA VAL A 61 2.74 -19.40 14.12
C VAL A 61 3.49 -20.66 14.58
N GLU A 62 4.40 -21.19 13.76
CA GLU A 62 5.24 -22.34 14.12
C GLU A 62 6.37 -21.98 15.09
N GLN A 63 6.58 -20.69 15.44
CA GLN A 63 7.64 -20.29 16.38
C GLN A 63 7.18 -20.32 17.84
N ASP A 64 8.03 -20.87 18.72
CA ASP A 64 7.81 -20.84 20.18
C ASP A 64 7.89 -19.41 20.77
N ARG A 65 8.55 -18.49 20.06
CA ARG A 65 8.78 -17.11 20.50
C ARG A 65 8.47 -16.14 19.38
N PHE A 66 8.07 -14.93 19.77
CA PHE A 66 7.82 -13.86 18.81
C PHE A 66 9.08 -13.59 17.95
N PRO A 67 8.96 -13.60 16.61
CA PRO A 67 10.12 -13.51 15.73
C PRO A 67 10.75 -12.12 15.76
N SER A 68 12.09 -12.08 15.78
CA SER A 68 12.85 -10.83 15.68
C SER A 68 12.88 -10.32 14.24
N VAL A 69 13.14 -9.01 14.07
CA VAL A 69 13.31 -8.38 12.75
C VAL A 69 14.46 -9.02 11.97
N GLU A 70 15.53 -9.44 12.64
CA GLU A 70 16.68 -10.12 12.03
C GLU A 70 16.34 -11.54 11.58
N ALA A 71 15.59 -12.30 12.39
CA ALA A 71 15.12 -13.62 12.01
C ALA A 71 14.27 -13.58 10.72
N VAL A 72 13.40 -12.57 10.60
CA VAL A 72 12.58 -12.37 9.40
C VAL A 72 13.42 -11.98 8.18
N GLN A 73 14.39 -11.07 8.32
CA GLN A 73 15.30 -10.71 7.23
C GLN A 73 16.05 -11.93 6.70
N THR A 74 16.66 -12.71 7.59
CA THR A 74 17.44 -13.89 7.22
C THR A 74 16.57 -14.95 6.57
N ARG A 75 15.36 -15.19 7.10
CA ARG A 75 14.48 -16.26 6.61
C ARG A 75 13.86 -15.95 5.24
N PHE A 76 13.47 -14.70 5.01
CA PHE A 76 12.71 -14.31 3.81
C PHE A 76 13.52 -13.46 2.82
N ALA A 77 14.80 -13.20 3.10
CA ALA A 77 15.69 -12.38 2.28
C ALA A 77 15.08 -11.00 1.95
N VAL A 78 14.40 -10.40 2.92
CA VAL A 78 13.79 -9.07 2.78
C VAL A 78 14.65 -8.01 3.46
N CYS A 79 14.52 -6.76 3.03
CA CYS A 79 15.19 -5.64 3.72
C CYS A 79 14.62 -5.43 5.13
N ARG A 80 15.42 -4.77 6.00
CA ARG A 80 15.04 -4.47 7.39
C ARG A 80 13.69 -3.77 7.52
N ALA A 81 13.41 -2.80 6.66
CA ALA A 81 12.14 -2.06 6.68
C ALA A 81 10.94 -2.98 6.44
N THR A 82 11.02 -3.88 5.46
CA THR A 82 9.95 -4.85 5.20
C THR A 82 9.77 -5.83 6.36
N ALA A 83 10.87 -6.38 6.89
CA ALA A 83 10.83 -7.25 8.06
C ALA A 83 10.22 -6.56 9.28
N TYR A 84 10.55 -5.28 9.50
CA TYR A 84 9.98 -4.47 10.57
C TYR A 84 8.47 -4.32 10.41
N ARG A 85 7.97 -3.97 9.22
CA ARG A 85 6.53 -3.86 8.97
C ARG A 85 5.78 -5.17 9.21
N TRP A 86 6.34 -6.30 8.75
CA TRP A 86 5.71 -7.61 8.94
C TRP A 86 5.62 -8.00 10.40
N THR A 87 6.72 -7.85 11.12
CA THR A 87 6.72 -8.11 12.55
C THR A 87 5.82 -7.12 13.28
N LEU A 88 5.72 -5.86 12.86
CA LEU A 88 4.80 -4.88 13.47
C LEU A 88 3.34 -5.31 13.29
N ALA A 89 2.94 -5.66 12.07
CA ALA A 89 1.62 -6.19 11.80
C ALA A 89 1.33 -7.46 12.62
N LEU A 90 2.32 -8.35 12.77
CA LEU A 90 2.20 -9.53 13.62
C LEU A 90 1.98 -9.16 15.10
N ALA A 91 2.69 -8.16 15.62
CA ALA A 91 2.51 -7.69 17.00
C ALA A 91 1.10 -7.12 17.21
N GLU A 92 0.60 -6.33 16.25
CA GLU A 92 -0.78 -5.82 16.26
C GLU A 92 -1.80 -6.97 16.28
N THR A 93 -1.59 -8.03 15.50
CA THR A 93 -2.51 -9.20 15.50
C THR A 93 -2.54 -9.96 16.83
N TYR A 94 -1.44 -9.94 17.59
CA TYR A 94 -1.39 -10.53 18.93
C TYR A 94 -1.78 -9.54 20.04
N GLY A 95 -2.11 -8.29 19.72
CA GLY A 95 -2.39 -7.25 20.71
C GLY A 95 -1.18 -6.84 21.55
N ILE A 96 0.05 -7.03 21.04
CA ILE A 96 1.28 -6.64 21.72
C ILE A 96 1.50 -5.14 21.53
N ASP A 97 1.59 -4.40 22.65
CA ASP A 97 1.85 -2.97 22.64
C ASP A 97 3.20 -2.65 21.94
N PRO A 98 3.21 -1.74 20.92
CA PRO A 98 4.43 -1.26 20.27
C PRO A 98 5.52 -0.77 21.24
N ALA A 99 5.15 -0.19 22.39
CA ALA A 99 6.10 0.31 23.38
C ALA A 99 6.98 -0.81 23.96
N ILE A 100 6.37 -1.96 24.29
CA ILE A 100 7.06 -3.12 24.87
C ILE A 100 8.06 -3.71 23.86
N ARG A 101 7.68 -3.73 22.58
CA ARG A 101 8.49 -4.25 21.48
C ARG A 101 9.74 -3.40 21.20
N ASN A 102 9.61 -2.07 21.15
CA ASN A 102 10.73 -1.16 20.86
C ASN A 102 11.82 -1.24 21.95
N HIS A 103 11.44 -1.48 23.20
CA HIS A 103 12.39 -1.72 24.29
C HIS A 103 13.17 -3.05 24.14
N ALA A 104 12.52 -4.11 23.65
CA ALA A 104 13.17 -5.40 23.42
C ALA A 104 14.18 -5.33 22.26
N GLU A 105 13.83 -4.65 21.16
CA GLU A 105 14.75 -4.47 20.01
C GLU A 105 15.98 -3.65 20.41
N LYS A 106 15.78 -2.56 21.17
CA LYS A 106 16.89 -1.70 21.63
C LYS A 106 17.86 -2.46 22.54
N ARG A 107 17.36 -3.35 23.41
CA ARG A 107 18.19 -4.24 24.23
C ARG A 107 18.94 -5.29 23.40
N GLY A 108 18.33 -5.83 22.35
CA GLY A 108 18.99 -6.78 21.44
C GLY A 108 20.17 -6.16 20.70
N ARG A 109 20.00 -4.92 20.19
CA ARG A 109 21.06 -4.21 19.46
C ARG A 109 22.28 -3.87 20.34
N ILE A 110 22.05 -3.53 21.61
CA ILE A 110 23.14 -3.24 22.58
C ILE A 110 23.98 -4.50 22.88
N ARG A 111 23.39 -5.70 22.80
CA ARG A 111 24.08 -6.97 23.11
C ARG A 111 24.82 -7.58 21.92
N ALA A 112 24.55 -7.12 20.71
CA ALA A 112 25.17 -7.59 19.47
C ALA A 112 26.30 -6.67 18.96
N SER A 113 26.69 -5.67 19.75
CA SER A 113 27.76 -4.71 19.46
C SER A 113 29.01 -5.02 20.27
#